data_AF-A0A6L8SYZ3-F1
#
_entry.id   AF-A0A6L8SYZ3-F1
#
_cell.length_a   1.000
_cell.length_b   1.000
_cell.length_c   1.000
_cell.angle_alpha   90.00
_cell.angle_beta   90.00
_cell.angle_gamma   90.00
#
_symmetry.space_group_name_H-M   'P 1'
#
loop_
_entity.id
_entity.type
_entity.pdbx_description
1 polymer ?
#
loop_
_entity_poly.entity_id
_entity_poly.type
_entity_poly.pdbx_seq_one_letter_code
_entity_poly.pdbx_strand_id
1 'polypeptide(L)'
;MFLSACGKNEAKEAANESAQVEEEGVGEVTEEGEKVEAENKNASDADDSSKAGDSAKSDEDNKETSVKEKEDGDSSGKDSDDESEEDAEVTEASAGKIGVLLSDDDEDAKIDSEEMTSQIEDGGYEADVKNAGGDPALQISQIQEFIDEKVSALIIDPVDSYGLTDILKTAKEQEIPVISYDSLIRDTADINYYVTYDTRAIGKDIAKEIIKKMDLDKAREDKKSYTIEFLMGSPDDNAALFLCNGIQEGLQEYLDDGTLVCKSGNTSFDDTGIMRWSETSAKTKLDSIISEFYAEEKAPDIICTAYDGFAYAAEEILSDSGLEPGSDEWPMITGYGSEAQAVKDIAAGKMSFTMFMDRKELAKGGAQMAIDYLTGEKVDVKDYSQYDNGVKIVGTFTCGAQMIDKDNYQILVDNGTYTEDEIAPDSTPTPEATPVPKVTLKTASEEDSKEVTPTPETEDKSEGETRENLIYDSEDNSKVEKTSDQKK
;
A
#
# COMPACT_ATOMS: atom_id res chain seq x y z
N MET A 1 -6.00 60.17 30.46
CA MET A 1 -5.47 59.43 31.63
C MET A 1 -6.32 58.18 31.76
N PHE A 2 -5.71 56.97 31.71
CA PHE A 2 -6.27 55.65 32.09
C PHE A 2 -7.55 55.20 31.33
N LEU A 3 -7.53 54.08 30.58
CA LEU A 3 -7.52 52.65 31.03
C LEU A 3 -8.84 52.25 31.73
N SER A 4 -9.44 51.06 31.51
CA SER A 4 -9.26 50.02 30.47
C SER A 4 -10.38 48.94 30.59
N ALA A 5 -10.24 47.86 29.81
CA ALA A 5 -10.68 46.47 30.07
C ALA A 5 -12.09 46.02 29.64
N CYS A 6 -12.16 44.73 29.32
CA CYS A 6 -13.24 44.04 28.62
C CYS A 6 -14.30 43.43 29.56
N GLY A 7 -15.49 43.15 29.01
CA GLY A 7 -16.35 42.08 29.52
C GLY A 7 -15.87 40.73 28.97
N LYS A 8 -15.99 39.66 29.77
CA LYS A 8 -15.81 38.26 29.33
C LYS A 8 -17.18 37.61 29.13
N ASN A 9 -17.26 36.63 28.23
CA ASN A 9 -18.39 35.69 28.19
C ASN A 9 -18.20 34.58 29.24
N GLU A 10 -19.31 34.06 29.78
CA GLU A 10 -19.36 32.88 30.65
C GLU A 10 -20.44 31.90 30.14
N ALA A 11 -20.02 30.78 29.54
CA ALA A 11 -20.83 29.59 29.29
C ALA A 11 -19.87 28.40 29.19
N LYS A 12 -19.72 27.58 30.23
CA LYS A 12 -20.61 26.46 30.64
C LYS A 12 -20.30 25.14 29.92
N GLU A 13 -19.23 24.52 30.42
CA GLU A 13 -19.04 23.07 30.47
C GLU A 13 -20.30 22.32 30.95
N ALA A 14 -20.60 21.18 30.33
CA ALA A 14 -21.63 20.23 30.76
C ALA A 14 -21.25 18.82 30.26
N ALA A 15 -21.18 17.86 31.17
CA ALA A 15 -20.62 16.53 30.90
C ALA A 15 -21.59 15.55 30.22
N ASN A 16 -21.03 14.57 29.51
CA ASN A 16 -21.61 13.23 29.38
C ASN A 16 -20.52 12.15 29.47
N GLU A 17 -19.99 11.97 30.69
CA GLU A 17 -19.20 10.78 31.03
C GLU A 17 -20.15 9.77 31.70
N SER A 18 -20.38 8.63 31.05
CA SER A 18 -21.33 7.59 31.50
C SER A 18 -20.59 6.33 31.95
N ALA A 19 -20.04 6.36 33.16
CA ALA A 19 -19.28 5.24 33.71
C ALA A 19 -20.16 4.03 34.10
N GLN A 20 -19.61 2.82 33.93
CA GLN A 20 -20.06 1.62 34.65
C GLN A 20 -18.90 0.95 35.40
N VAL A 21 -18.64 1.50 36.59
CA VAL A 21 -18.27 0.82 37.85
C VAL A 21 -17.29 -0.38 37.75
N GLU A 22 -16.08 -0.14 38.26
CA GLU A 22 -15.11 -1.18 38.65
C GLU A 22 -15.60 -2.02 39.84
N GLU A 23 -15.12 -3.26 39.96
CA GLU A 23 -14.99 -3.94 41.25
C GLU A 23 -13.55 -4.47 41.40
N GLU A 24 -12.78 -3.89 42.34
CA GLU A 24 -11.36 -4.23 42.53
C GLU A 24 -11.18 -5.66 43.07
N GLY A 25 -10.35 -6.46 42.39
CA GLY A 25 -9.97 -7.81 42.80
C GLY A 25 -8.46 -7.99 42.91
N VAL A 26 -7.85 -7.56 44.01
CA VAL A 26 -6.41 -7.78 44.27
C VAL A 26 -6.12 -9.28 44.43
N GLY A 27 -5.34 -9.85 43.51
CA GLY A 27 -4.92 -11.25 43.51
C GLY A 27 -3.42 -11.42 43.27
N GLU A 28 -2.75 -12.20 44.12
CA GLU A 28 -1.30 -12.42 44.13
C GLU A 28 -0.89 -13.56 43.18
N VAL A 29 0.29 -13.44 42.54
CA VAL A 29 0.78 -14.43 41.56
C VAL A 29 1.46 -15.62 42.25
N THR A 30 1.01 -16.85 41.93
CA THR A 30 1.73 -18.10 42.23
C THR A 30 1.57 -19.11 41.08
N GLU A 31 2.53 -20.04 40.97
CA GLU A 31 2.65 -21.02 39.87
C GLU A 31 1.82 -22.30 40.05
N GLU A 32 1.89 -23.17 39.03
CA GLU A 32 1.46 -24.59 38.97
C GLU A 32 -0.04 -24.93 38.77
N GLY A 33 -0.33 -25.67 37.69
CA GLY A 33 -0.85 -27.03 37.90
C GLY A 33 -2.22 -27.44 37.35
N GLU A 34 -2.23 -27.92 36.09
CA GLU A 34 -3.10 -29.02 35.58
C GLU A 34 -4.62 -28.78 35.31
N LYS A 35 -5.19 -29.69 34.51
CA LYS A 35 -6.57 -29.67 33.97
C LYS A 35 -7.63 -30.22 34.92
N VAL A 36 -8.87 -29.77 34.75
CA VAL A 36 -10.04 -30.69 34.74
C VAL A 36 -11.09 -30.25 33.72
N GLU A 37 -11.73 -31.22 33.04
CA GLU A 37 -12.93 -31.00 32.23
C GLU A 37 -14.21 -31.13 33.08
N ALA A 38 -15.31 -30.48 32.67
CA ALA A 38 -16.65 -30.90 33.06
C ALA A 38 -17.70 -30.46 32.00
N GLU A 39 -18.40 -31.41 31.41
CA GLU A 39 -19.63 -31.12 30.65
C GLU A 39 -20.78 -30.73 31.61
N ASN A 40 -21.79 -30.01 31.10
CA ASN A 40 -23.16 -30.54 31.21
C ASN A 40 -24.07 -30.12 30.05
N LYS A 41 -25.19 -30.82 29.89
CA LYS A 41 -26.04 -30.82 28.69
C LYS A 41 -27.47 -30.32 28.93
N ASN A 42 -27.92 -29.42 28.03
CA ASN A 42 -29.19 -29.53 27.27
C ASN A 42 -30.57 -29.31 27.96
N ALA A 43 -31.55 -28.95 27.11
CA ALA A 43 -33.02 -28.98 27.26
C ALA A 43 -33.70 -27.95 28.20
N SER A 44 -34.92 -27.45 27.92
CA SER A 44 -35.75 -27.43 26.67
C SER A 44 -36.93 -26.43 26.83
N ASP A 45 -37.93 -26.51 25.94
CA ASP A 45 -39.28 -25.91 25.99
C ASP A 45 -39.34 -24.41 25.58
N ALA A 46 -40.00 -23.93 24.51
CA ALA A 46 -41.03 -24.41 23.56
C ALA A 46 -42.51 -24.17 23.94
N ASP A 47 -43.08 -23.05 23.45
CA ASP A 47 -44.45 -22.83 22.94
C ASP A 47 -44.63 -21.31 22.64
N ASP A 48 -45.63 -20.79 21.91
CA ASP A 48 -46.25 -21.13 20.60
C ASP A 48 -47.21 -19.95 20.24
N SER A 49 -47.71 -19.92 19.00
CA SER A 49 -49.02 -19.37 18.60
C SER A 49 -49.20 -17.85 18.36
N SER A 50 -48.86 -17.44 17.13
CA SER A 50 -49.78 -16.67 16.25
C SER A 50 -50.06 -15.17 16.58
N LYS A 51 -50.70 -14.34 15.72
CA LYS A 51 -51.41 -14.61 14.45
C LYS A 51 -51.37 -13.40 13.48
N ALA A 52 -51.50 -13.68 12.18
CA ALA A 52 -51.50 -12.70 11.09
C ALA A 52 -52.82 -11.91 10.88
N GLY A 53 -52.72 -10.83 10.09
CA GLY A 53 -53.81 -10.00 9.53
C GLY A 53 -53.35 -8.54 9.41
N ASP A 54 -52.88 -7.99 8.28
CA ASP A 54 -53.35 -7.93 6.87
C ASP A 54 -54.16 -6.67 6.52
N SER A 55 -53.93 -6.14 5.31
CA SER A 55 -54.65 -5.06 4.61
C SER A 55 -54.60 -3.64 5.21
N ALA A 56 -54.76 -2.55 4.44
CA ALA A 56 -54.51 -2.28 3.00
C ALA A 56 -54.67 -0.77 2.72
N LYS A 57 -54.00 -0.25 1.67
CA LYS A 57 -54.29 0.96 0.86
C LYS A 57 -54.85 2.24 1.52
N SER A 58 -54.18 3.36 1.24
CA SER A 58 -54.81 4.50 0.54
C SER A 58 -53.76 5.37 -0.18
N ASP A 59 -53.96 5.59 -1.47
CA ASP A 59 -53.25 6.57 -2.30
C ASP A 59 -53.89 7.97 -2.12
N GLU A 60 -53.13 9.07 -2.19
CA GLU A 60 -53.58 10.32 -2.85
C GLU A 60 -52.44 11.33 -3.08
N ASP A 61 -52.34 11.85 -4.31
CA ASP A 61 -51.53 13.01 -4.69
C ASP A 61 -52.14 14.32 -4.18
N ASN A 62 -51.33 15.37 -4.02
CA ASN A 62 -51.79 16.70 -4.43
C ASN A 62 -50.67 17.57 -5.02
N LYS A 63 -50.94 18.16 -6.17
CA LYS A 63 -50.07 19.08 -6.91
C LYS A 63 -50.95 20.18 -7.50
N GLU A 64 -50.97 21.35 -6.87
CA GLU A 64 -51.79 22.47 -7.34
C GLU A 64 -50.95 23.53 -8.06
N THR A 65 -51.32 23.81 -9.32
CA THR A 65 -50.77 24.91 -10.13
C THR A 65 -51.90 25.83 -10.56
N SER A 66 -51.79 27.13 -10.26
CA SER A 66 -52.75 28.17 -10.67
C SER A 66 -52.26 28.95 -11.91
N VAL A 67 -53.18 29.66 -12.58
CA VAL A 67 -53.11 29.95 -14.03
C VAL A 67 -52.94 31.44 -14.36
N LYS A 68 -52.35 31.72 -15.54
CA LYS A 68 -52.17 33.06 -16.15
C LYS A 68 -53.45 33.63 -16.76
N GLU A 69 -53.70 34.93 -16.58
CA GLU A 69 -54.15 35.90 -17.62
C GLU A 69 -53.45 37.25 -17.30
N LYS A 70 -52.78 38.02 -18.18
CA LYS A 70 -52.96 38.52 -19.57
C LYS A 70 -53.85 39.78 -19.72
N GLU A 71 -53.21 40.89 -20.09
CA GLU A 71 -53.74 41.92 -21.03
C GLU A 71 -52.56 42.69 -21.68
N ASP A 72 -52.80 43.42 -22.78
CA ASP A 72 -51.77 43.90 -23.73
C ASP A 72 -51.53 45.44 -23.69
N GLY A 73 -50.39 45.96 -24.21
CA GLY A 73 -50.13 47.41 -24.26
C GLY A 73 -48.80 47.89 -24.90
N ASP A 74 -48.83 48.13 -26.20
CA ASP A 74 -47.76 48.55 -27.14
C ASP A 74 -46.82 49.75 -26.81
N SER A 75 -45.66 49.77 -27.52
CA SER A 75 -44.90 50.91 -28.08
C SER A 75 -43.69 51.57 -27.37
N SER A 76 -42.50 51.18 -27.86
CA SER A 76 -41.38 52.04 -28.30
C SER A 76 -40.43 52.73 -27.29
N GLY A 77 -39.14 52.79 -27.66
CA GLY A 77 -38.12 53.66 -27.04
C GLY A 77 -36.76 52.98 -26.86
N LYS A 78 -35.71 53.54 -27.48
CA LYS A 78 -34.32 53.44 -26.98
C LYS A 78 -34.11 54.61 -25.98
N ASP A 79 -33.17 54.60 -25.04
CA ASP A 79 -31.72 54.39 -25.18
C ASP A 79 -31.09 53.78 -23.90
N SER A 80 -29.77 53.64 -23.91
CA SER A 80 -28.93 53.10 -22.84
C SER A 80 -28.84 54.00 -21.61
N ASP A 81 -28.58 53.39 -20.45
CA ASP A 81 -27.40 53.73 -19.65
C ASP A 81 -26.89 52.46 -18.92
N ASP A 82 -25.70 52.55 -18.34
CA ASP A 82 -24.82 51.44 -17.95
C ASP A 82 -24.50 51.50 -16.45
N GLU A 83 -25.05 50.57 -15.66
CA GLU A 83 -24.59 50.29 -14.30
C GLU A 83 -24.48 48.77 -14.11
N SER A 84 -23.24 48.31 -13.92
CA SER A 84 -22.93 46.93 -13.57
C SER A 84 -23.11 46.73 -12.06
N GLU A 85 -24.08 45.92 -11.66
CA GLU A 85 -24.07 45.33 -10.31
C GLU A 85 -22.91 44.31 -10.27
N GLU A 86 -21.82 44.66 -9.58
CA GLU A 86 -20.83 43.68 -9.15
C GLU A 86 -21.51 42.76 -8.14
N ASP A 87 -21.69 41.48 -8.50
CA ASP A 87 -22.16 40.46 -7.58
C ASP A 87 -21.05 40.21 -6.56
N ALA A 88 -21.15 40.91 -5.43
CA ALA A 88 -20.13 40.94 -4.39
C ALA A 88 -20.15 39.61 -3.64
N GLU A 89 -19.37 38.65 -4.15
CA GLU A 89 -19.11 37.34 -3.56
C GLU A 89 -18.83 37.48 -2.06
N VAL A 90 -19.79 37.07 -1.25
CA VAL A 90 -19.71 37.17 0.22
C VAL A 90 -18.82 36.03 0.69
N THR A 91 -17.52 36.32 0.76
CA THR A 91 -16.58 35.46 1.47
C THR A 91 -16.98 35.43 2.95
N GLU A 92 -17.58 34.32 3.37
CA GLU A 92 -17.77 34.02 4.78
C GLU A 92 -16.41 34.11 5.49
N ALA A 93 -16.40 34.72 6.67
CA ALA A 93 -15.14 34.89 7.41
C ALA A 93 -14.72 33.55 8.01
N SER A 94 -13.52 33.09 7.66
CA SER A 94 -12.96 31.80 8.10
C SER A 94 -13.18 31.54 9.60
N ALA A 95 -13.60 30.30 9.92
CA ALA A 95 -13.78 29.84 11.29
C ALA A 95 -12.45 29.74 12.06
N GLY A 96 -11.31 29.75 11.35
CA GLY A 96 -9.96 29.73 11.89
C GLY A 96 -8.98 29.06 10.93
N LYS A 97 -7.68 29.04 11.28
CA LYS A 97 -6.64 28.32 10.51
C LYS A 97 -6.44 26.90 11.05
N ILE A 98 -6.31 25.89 10.20
CA ILE A 98 -5.79 24.56 10.54
C ILE A 98 -4.37 24.45 9.98
N GLY A 99 -3.41 24.13 10.84
CA GLY A 99 -2.02 23.91 10.45
C GLY A 99 -1.78 22.46 10.07
N VAL A 100 -1.28 22.21 8.87
CA VAL A 100 -0.91 20.86 8.38
C VAL A 100 0.61 20.77 8.31
N LEU A 101 1.18 19.69 8.85
CA LEU A 101 2.62 19.42 8.84
C LEU A 101 2.87 18.05 8.21
N LEU A 102 3.62 18.04 7.11
CA LEU A 102 4.00 16.85 6.34
C LEU A 102 5.50 16.55 6.52
N SER A 103 5.92 15.28 6.48
CA SER A 103 7.30 14.91 6.81
C SER A 103 8.32 15.25 5.72
N ASP A 104 8.02 14.91 4.46
CA ASP A 104 8.93 15.01 3.30
C ASP A 104 8.22 15.60 2.06
N ASP A 105 9.00 16.17 1.12
CA ASP A 105 8.50 16.96 -0.03
C ASP A 105 8.41 16.10 -1.31
N ASP A 106 7.56 15.07 -1.28
CA ASP A 106 7.36 14.08 -2.35
C ASP A 106 5.99 14.19 -3.05
N GLU A 107 5.58 13.18 -3.84
CA GLU A 107 4.29 13.18 -4.53
C GLU A 107 3.09 12.91 -3.59
N ASP A 108 3.27 12.09 -2.55
CA ASP A 108 2.23 11.80 -1.56
C ASP A 108 1.92 13.06 -0.75
N ALA A 109 2.96 13.81 -0.35
CA ALA A 109 2.82 15.09 0.35
C ALA A 109 2.14 16.18 -0.51
N LYS A 110 2.23 16.13 -1.85
CA LYS A 110 1.46 17.02 -2.73
C LYS A 110 -0.01 16.64 -2.75
N ILE A 111 -0.33 15.35 -2.84
CA ILE A 111 -1.71 14.86 -2.79
C ILE A 111 -2.34 15.22 -1.43
N ASP A 112 -1.62 14.98 -0.33
CA ASP A 112 -2.03 15.41 1.01
C ASP A 112 -2.28 16.92 1.07
N SER A 113 -1.33 17.73 0.57
CA SER A 113 -1.44 19.18 0.57
C SER A 113 -2.65 19.69 -0.22
N GLU A 114 -2.90 19.18 -1.43
CA GLU A 114 -4.01 19.63 -2.28
C GLU A 114 -5.37 19.17 -1.72
N GLU A 115 -5.49 17.89 -1.35
CA GLU A 115 -6.75 17.30 -0.89
C GLU A 115 -7.13 17.74 0.53
N MET A 116 -6.15 17.90 1.44
CA MET A 116 -6.44 18.50 2.76
C MET A 116 -6.82 19.97 2.63
N THR A 117 -6.14 20.75 1.78
CA THR A 117 -6.48 22.17 1.59
C THR A 117 -7.94 22.31 1.12
N SER A 118 -8.34 21.57 0.08
CA SER A 118 -9.72 21.60 -0.41
C SER A 118 -10.72 21.19 0.68
N GLN A 119 -10.47 20.10 1.42
CA GLN A 119 -11.39 19.61 2.45
C GLN A 119 -11.48 20.56 3.67
N ILE A 120 -10.39 21.24 4.03
CA ILE A 120 -10.34 22.24 5.11
C ILE A 120 -11.08 23.52 4.71
N GLU A 121 -10.90 23.98 3.46
CA GLU A 121 -11.60 25.16 2.92
C GLU A 121 -13.11 24.89 2.73
N ASP A 122 -13.50 23.72 2.21
CA ASP A 122 -14.92 23.27 2.18
C ASP A 122 -15.52 23.15 3.60
N GLY A 123 -14.67 22.87 4.60
CA GLY A 123 -15.04 22.90 6.02
C GLY A 123 -15.18 24.30 6.63
N GLY A 124 -14.87 25.36 5.90
CA GLY A 124 -14.96 26.76 6.35
C GLY A 124 -13.75 27.26 7.15
N TYR A 125 -12.59 26.59 7.05
CA TYR A 125 -11.34 26.95 7.71
C TYR A 125 -10.26 27.35 6.68
N GLU A 126 -9.25 28.11 7.10
CA GLU A 126 -8.05 28.35 6.29
C GLU A 126 -7.06 27.19 6.47
N ALA A 127 -6.54 26.61 5.40
CA ALA A 127 -5.42 25.67 5.47
C ALA A 127 -4.08 26.41 5.44
N ASP A 128 -3.10 25.93 6.21
CA ASP A 128 -1.69 26.35 6.09
C ASP A 128 -0.83 25.09 6.15
N VAL A 129 -0.31 24.67 4.99
CA VAL A 129 0.46 23.43 4.84
C VAL A 129 1.95 23.73 4.85
N LYS A 130 2.69 23.04 5.73
CA LYS A 130 4.14 23.17 5.87
C LYS A 130 4.79 21.80 5.74
N ASN A 131 5.89 21.76 4.99
CA ASN A 131 6.68 20.56 4.76
C ASN A 131 8.01 20.65 5.54
N ALA A 132 8.42 19.55 6.15
CA ALA A 132 9.66 19.48 6.94
C ALA A 132 10.89 18.95 6.16
N GLY A 133 10.71 18.34 4.98
CA GLY A 133 11.79 17.83 4.12
C GLY A 133 12.78 16.92 4.86
N GLY A 134 12.28 16.07 5.76
CA GLY A 134 13.10 15.14 6.54
C GLY A 134 13.89 15.77 7.70
N ASP A 135 13.60 17.02 8.10
CA ASP A 135 14.24 17.70 9.25
C ASP A 135 13.28 17.83 10.46
N PRO A 136 13.44 17.01 11.52
CA PRO A 136 12.63 17.11 12.74
C PRO A 136 12.76 18.45 13.47
N ALA A 137 13.91 19.13 13.38
CA ALA A 137 14.12 20.43 14.02
C ALA A 137 13.41 21.56 13.26
N LEU A 138 13.28 21.44 11.94
CA LEU A 138 12.40 22.29 11.15
C LEU A 138 10.93 22.03 11.52
N GLN A 139 10.50 20.76 11.60
CA GLN A 139 9.10 20.43 11.95
C GLN A 139 8.71 20.96 13.34
N ILE A 140 9.55 20.77 14.36
CA ILE A 140 9.32 21.34 15.70
C ILE A 140 9.21 22.87 15.67
N SER A 141 10.00 23.54 14.80
CA SER A 141 9.94 25.00 14.63
C SER A 141 8.64 25.45 13.95
N GLN A 142 8.16 24.70 12.96
CA GLN A 142 6.88 24.96 12.26
C GLN A 142 5.67 24.72 13.20
N ILE A 143 5.72 23.71 14.06
CA ILE A 143 4.70 23.49 15.11
C ILE A 143 4.68 24.68 16.08
N GLN A 144 5.83 25.16 16.55
CA GLN A 144 5.89 26.33 17.43
C GLN A 144 5.31 27.60 16.77
N GLU A 145 5.55 27.79 15.47
CA GLU A 145 4.98 28.90 14.70
C GLU A 145 3.44 28.85 14.69
N PHE A 146 2.85 27.68 14.45
CA PHE A 146 1.40 27.50 14.50
C PHE A 146 0.79 27.63 15.91
N ILE A 147 1.53 27.24 16.95
CA ILE A 147 1.13 27.49 18.35
C ILE A 147 1.13 29.00 18.65
N ASP A 148 2.14 29.74 18.17
CA ASP A 148 2.25 31.19 18.34
C ASP A 148 1.17 31.96 17.54
N GLU A 149 0.82 31.48 16.33
CA GLU A 149 -0.31 31.97 15.54
C GLU A 149 -1.69 31.62 16.12
N LYS A 150 -1.76 30.56 16.94
CA LYS A 150 -2.99 30.00 17.52
C LYS A 150 -3.94 29.42 16.47
N VAL A 151 -3.43 28.47 15.68
CA VAL A 151 -4.26 27.60 14.83
C VAL A 151 -5.36 26.92 15.63
N SER A 152 -6.50 26.66 14.99
CA SER A 152 -7.64 25.95 15.54
C SER A 152 -7.33 24.48 15.79
N ALA A 153 -6.54 23.84 14.93
CA ALA A 153 -6.06 22.47 15.07
C ALA A 153 -4.71 22.28 14.36
N LEU A 154 -4.02 21.20 14.71
CA LEU A 154 -2.83 20.69 14.02
C LEU A 154 -3.11 19.30 13.44
N ILE A 155 -2.76 19.08 12.18
CA ILE A 155 -2.64 17.76 11.55
C ILE A 155 -1.15 17.52 11.31
N ILE A 156 -0.60 16.40 11.80
CA ILE A 156 0.85 16.19 11.84
C ILE A 156 1.21 14.77 11.41
N ASP A 157 1.96 14.67 10.32
CA ASP A 157 2.77 13.51 9.95
C ASP A 157 4.21 13.69 10.47
N PRO A 158 4.63 12.94 11.51
CA PRO A 158 5.88 13.20 12.23
C PRO A 158 7.14 12.66 11.55
N VAL A 159 8.09 13.54 11.20
CA VAL A 159 9.45 13.13 10.74
C VAL A 159 10.17 12.28 11.79
N ASP A 160 10.01 12.63 13.07
CA ASP A 160 10.41 11.79 14.20
C ASP A 160 9.18 11.57 15.10
N SER A 161 8.60 10.39 14.99
CA SER A 161 7.42 9.98 15.78
C SER A 161 7.66 10.03 17.30
N TYR A 162 8.91 10.02 17.78
CA TYR A 162 9.27 10.17 19.21
C TYR A 162 9.77 11.58 19.57
N GLY A 163 10.02 12.45 18.58
CA GLY A 163 10.66 13.76 18.78
C GLY A 163 9.74 14.87 19.30
N LEU A 164 8.41 14.69 19.21
CA LEU A 164 7.45 15.79 19.39
C LEU A 164 6.91 15.97 20.82
N THR A 165 7.21 15.07 21.76
CA THR A 165 6.59 15.03 23.09
C THR A 165 6.63 16.34 23.89
N ASP A 166 7.69 17.14 23.77
CA ASP A 166 7.79 18.42 24.50
C ASP A 166 7.11 19.61 23.80
N ILE A 167 6.99 19.61 22.47
CA ILE A 167 6.30 20.70 21.76
C ILE A 167 4.77 20.53 21.80
N LEU A 168 4.28 19.28 21.80
CA LEU A 168 2.84 19.00 21.87
C LEU A 168 2.22 19.32 23.24
N LYS A 169 3.02 19.30 24.33
CA LYS A 169 2.60 19.87 25.63
C LYS A 169 2.30 21.37 25.51
N THR A 170 3.10 22.11 24.75
CA THR A 170 2.89 23.54 24.52
C THR A 170 1.64 23.80 23.67
N ALA A 171 1.36 22.95 22.66
CA ALA A 171 0.08 22.98 21.94
C ALA A 171 -1.10 22.73 22.89
N LYS A 172 -0.97 21.73 23.77
CA LYS A 172 -1.99 21.38 24.77
C LYS A 172 -2.24 22.50 25.78
N GLU A 173 -1.19 23.21 26.22
CA GLU A 173 -1.30 24.40 27.08
C GLU A 173 -1.97 25.59 26.38
N GLN A 174 -2.02 25.63 25.04
CA GLN A 174 -2.81 26.59 24.26
C GLN A 174 -4.20 26.04 23.85
N GLU A 175 -4.60 24.88 24.36
CA GLU A 175 -5.86 24.18 24.07
C GLU A 175 -6.01 23.72 22.60
N ILE A 176 -4.91 23.71 21.83
CA ILE A 176 -4.89 23.29 20.42
C ILE A 176 -4.96 21.74 20.33
N PRO A 177 -5.94 21.16 19.62
CA PRO A 177 -6.02 19.73 19.36
C PRO A 177 -5.04 19.30 18.26
N VAL A 178 -4.59 18.05 18.34
CA VAL A 178 -3.60 17.47 17.43
C VAL A 178 -4.09 16.15 16.86
N ILE A 179 -4.13 16.04 15.54
CA ILE A 179 -4.41 14.79 14.81
C ILE A 179 -3.06 14.24 14.32
N SER A 180 -2.75 13.00 14.69
CA SER A 180 -1.62 12.27 14.09
C SER A 180 -2.06 11.79 12.70
N TYR A 181 -1.21 11.94 11.69
CA TYR A 181 -1.53 11.60 10.30
C TYR A 181 -0.48 10.68 9.70
N ASP A 182 -0.93 9.63 9.00
CA ASP A 182 -0.17 8.53 8.41
C ASP A 182 0.68 7.74 9.42
N SER A 183 1.69 8.37 10.02
CA SER A 183 2.51 7.87 11.13
C SER A 183 1.96 8.23 12.52
N LEU A 184 2.12 7.31 13.49
CA LEU A 184 1.63 7.44 14.87
C LEU A 184 2.64 8.13 15.80
N ILE A 185 2.34 9.36 16.24
CA ILE A 185 3.11 10.09 17.25
C ILE A 185 3.10 9.32 18.59
N ARG A 186 4.30 9.03 19.09
CA ARG A 186 4.61 8.17 20.22
C ARG A 186 4.79 8.96 21.53
N ASP A 187 4.85 8.23 22.64
CA ASP A 187 5.34 8.70 23.94
C ASP A 187 4.70 10.01 24.44
N THR A 188 3.43 10.24 24.10
CA THR A 188 2.66 11.44 24.53
C THR A 188 1.18 11.14 24.74
N ALA A 189 0.56 11.85 25.68
CA ALA A 189 -0.90 11.88 25.84
C ALA A 189 -1.58 12.95 24.96
N ASP A 190 -0.80 13.88 24.39
CA ASP A 190 -1.26 15.18 23.89
C ASP A 190 -1.68 15.19 22.40
N ILE A 191 -2.03 14.02 21.87
CA ILE A 191 -2.71 13.84 20.57
C ILE A 191 -4.17 13.44 20.79
N ASN A 192 -5.09 13.93 19.96
CA ASN A 192 -6.52 13.66 20.08
C ASN A 192 -6.90 12.32 19.41
N TYR A 193 -6.51 12.15 18.15
CA TYR A 193 -6.83 11.00 17.30
C TYR A 193 -5.68 10.70 16.32
N TYR A 194 -5.85 9.63 15.52
CA TYR A 194 -4.91 9.19 14.49
C TYR A 194 -5.65 8.80 13.19
N VAL A 195 -5.03 9.04 12.04
CA VAL A 195 -5.50 8.64 10.70
C VAL A 195 -4.40 7.87 9.98
N THR A 196 -4.68 6.66 9.48
CA THR A 196 -3.72 5.78 8.77
C THR A 196 -4.46 4.71 7.95
N TYR A 197 -3.76 3.72 7.38
CA TYR A 197 -4.35 2.53 6.77
C TYR A 197 -4.40 1.35 7.77
N ASP A 198 -5.42 0.49 7.68
CA ASP A 198 -5.42 -0.80 8.40
C ASP A 198 -4.54 -1.83 7.65
N THR A 199 -3.23 -1.63 7.73
CA THR A 199 -2.23 -2.47 7.05
C THR A 199 -2.31 -3.96 7.44
N ARG A 200 -2.81 -4.26 8.64
CA ARG A 200 -3.05 -5.63 9.11
C ARG A 200 -4.30 -6.25 8.47
N ALA A 201 -5.37 -5.49 8.24
CA ALA A 201 -6.49 -5.94 7.43
C ALA A 201 -6.09 -6.11 5.96
N ILE A 202 -5.31 -5.18 5.41
CA ILE A 202 -4.79 -5.26 4.04
C ILE A 202 -3.95 -6.54 3.85
N GLY A 203 -3.09 -6.88 4.81
CA GLY A 203 -2.33 -8.14 4.80
C GLY A 203 -3.23 -9.38 4.81
N LYS A 204 -4.36 -9.34 5.52
CA LYS A 204 -5.38 -10.41 5.50
C LYS A 204 -6.13 -10.48 4.18
N ASP A 205 -6.30 -9.37 3.47
CA ASP A 205 -6.92 -9.34 2.13
C ASP A 205 -5.95 -9.87 1.05
N ILE A 206 -4.65 -9.59 1.15
CA ILE A 206 -3.61 -10.24 0.35
C ILE A 206 -3.66 -11.77 0.55
N ALA A 207 -3.71 -12.24 1.80
CA ALA A 207 -3.80 -13.67 2.11
C ALA A 207 -5.07 -14.32 1.54
N LYS A 208 -6.25 -13.68 1.69
CA LYS A 208 -7.51 -14.16 1.09
C LYS A 208 -7.42 -14.28 -0.43
N GLU A 209 -6.76 -13.32 -1.10
CA GLU A 209 -6.66 -13.36 -2.56
C GLU A 209 -5.65 -14.42 -3.04
N ILE A 210 -4.56 -14.68 -2.31
CA ILE A 210 -3.68 -15.84 -2.54
C ILE A 210 -4.47 -17.15 -2.42
N ILE A 211 -5.24 -17.33 -1.33
CA ILE A 211 -6.11 -18.50 -1.11
C ILE A 211 -7.08 -18.70 -2.28
N LYS A 212 -7.72 -17.61 -2.73
CA LYS A 212 -8.71 -17.59 -3.81
C LYS A 212 -8.10 -17.87 -5.19
N LYS A 213 -6.98 -17.24 -5.56
CA LYS A 213 -6.38 -17.42 -6.89
C LYS A 213 -5.63 -18.75 -7.04
N MET A 214 -5.10 -19.32 -5.95
CA MET A 214 -4.42 -20.63 -5.95
C MET A 214 -5.34 -21.84 -5.68
N ASP A 215 -6.63 -21.60 -5.35
CA ASP A 215 -7.62 -22.64 -5.03
C ASP A 215 -7.17 -23.51 -3.83
N LEU A 216 -6.64 -22.86 -2.76
CA LEU A 216 -5.93 -23.54 -1.67
C LEU A 216 -6.81 -24.48 -0.84
N ASP A 217 -8.08 -24.14 -0.58
CA ASP A 217 -9.03 -25.04 0.10
C ASP A 217 -9.15 -26.39 -0.60
N LYS A 218 -9.18 -26.39 -1.93
CA LYS A 218 -9.24 -27.59 -2.74
C LYS A 218 -7.88 -28.25 -2.89
N ALA A 219 -6.78 -27.49 -2.93
CA ALA A 219 -5.44 -28.07 -2.89
C ALA A 219 -5.23 -28.88 -1.59
N ARG A 220 -5.71 -28.36 -0.46
CA ARG A 220 -5.84 -29.05 0.82
C ARG A 220 -6.71 -30.32 0.74
N GLU A 221 -7.89 -30.27 0.12
CA GLU A 221 -8.74 -31.46 -0.11
C GLU A 221 -8.05 -32.54 -0.97
N ASP A 222 -7.46 -32.16 -2.10
CA ASP A 222 -6.74 -33.02 -3.04
C ASP A 222 -5.34 -33.46 -2.51
N LYS A 223 -4.87 -32.85 -1.43
CA LYS A 223 -3.53 -33.02 -0.82
C LYS A 223 -2.38 -32.66 -1.76
N LYS A 224 -2.58 -31.59 -2.51
CA LYS A 224 -1.56 -30.87 -3.28
C LYS A 224 -0.95 -29.79 -2.40
N SER A 225 0.37 -29.77 -2.30
CA SER A 225 1.13 -28.63 -1.77
C SER A 225 1.48 -27.66 -2.90
N TYR A 226 1.55 -26.38 -2.56
CA TYR A 226 2.23 -25.33 -3.33
C TYR A 226 3.39 -24.77 -2.51
N THR A 227 4.38 -24.20 -3.18
CA THR A 227 5.53 -23.55 -2.55
C THR A 227 5.38 -22.03 -2.52
N ILE A 228 5.80 -21.39 -1.44
CA ILE A 228 5.65 -19.95 -1.22
C ILE A 228 6.90 -19.35 -0.58
N GLU A 229 7.36 -18.20 -1.09
CA GLU A 229 8.46 -17.44 -0.49
C GLU A 229 8.01 -15.99 -0.26
N PHE A 230 8.58 -15.34 0.76
CA PHE A 230 8.13 -14.05 1.28
C PHE A 230 9.21 -12.97 1.21
N LEU A 231 8.87 -11.81 0.63
CA LEU A 231 9.70 -10.60 0.62
C LEU A 231 8.94 -9.47 1.34
N MET A 232 9.13 -9.37 2.66
CA MET A 232 8.38 -8.45 3.53
C MET A 232 9.10 -7.11 3.70
N GLY A 233 8.41 -6.10 4.23
CA GLY A 233 8.92 -4.73 4.36
C GLY A 233 10.06 -4.52 5.36
N SER A 234 10.35 -3.26 5.68
CA SER A 234 11.53 -2.92 6.51
C SER A 234 11.35 -3.27 7.99
N PRO A 235 12.32 -3.93 8.66
CA PRO A 235 12.24 -4.23 10.09
C PRO A 235 12.28 -3.02 11.04
N ASP A 236 12.58 -1.80 10.55
CA ASP A 236 12.45 -0.54 11.29
C ASP A 236 11.11 0.19 11.05
N ASP A 237 10.16 -0.45 10.34
CA ASP A 237 8.84 0.08 10.01
C ASP A 237 7.71 -0.77 10.67
N ASN A 238 6.83 -0.10 11.41
CA ASN A 238 5.68 -0.74 12.06
C ASN A 238 4.58 -1.15 11.07
N ALA A 239 4.37 -0.41 9.98
CA ALA A 239 3.39 -0.73 8.95
C ALA A 239 3.75 -2.04 8.25
N ALA A 240 5.04 -2.23 7.93
CA ALA A 240 5.59 -3.49 7.42
C ALA A 240 5.34 -4.69 8.36
N LEU A 241 5.52 -4.50 9.67
CA LEU A 241 5.24 -5.53 10.68
C LEU A 241 3.74 -5.87 10.73
N PHE A 242 2.85 -4.87 10.75
CA PHE A 242 1.40 -5.10 10.74
C PHE A 242 0.92 -5.81 9.46
N LEU A 243 1.45 -5.42 8.30
CA LEU A 243 1.19 -6.07 7.01
C LEU A 243 1.62 -7.54 7.02
N CYS A 244 2.86 -7.81 7.46
CA CYS A 244 3.38 -9.18 7.58
C CYS A 244 2.53 -10.03 8.53
N ASN A 245 2.17 -9.51 9.71
CA ASN A 245 1.29 -10.20 10.65
C ASN A 245 -0.09 -10.49 10.03
N GLY A 246 -0.66 -9.56 9.26
CA GLY A 246 -1.91 -9.76 8.54
C GLY A 246 -1.83 -10.90 7.52
N ILE A 247 -0.74 -10.98 6.75
CA ILE A 247 -0.50 -12.05 5.77
C ILE A 247 -0.34 -13.39 6.48
N GLN A 248 0.51 -13.48 7.52
CA GLN A 248 0.73 -14.73 8.25
C GLN A 248 -0.55 -15.20 8.96
N GLU A 249 -1.31 -14.32 9.61
CA GLU A 249 -2.60 -14.66 10.23
C GLU A 249 -3.62 -15.24 9.24
N GLY A 250 -3.56 -14.84 7.97
CA GLY A 250 -4.43 -15.39 6.91
C GLY A 250 -3.93 -16.70 6.29
N LEU A 251 -2.62 -16.93 6.23
CA LEU A 251 -2.01 -18.11 5.58
C LEU A 251 -1.61 -19.24 6.56
N GLN A 252 -1.56 -18.97 7.87
CA GLN A 252 -1.03 -19.90 8.88
C GLN A 252 -1.62 -21.30 8.79
N GLU A 253 -2.95 -21.43 8.60
CA GLU A 253 -3.61 -22.73 8.57
C GLU A 253 -3.21 -23.61 7.36
N TYR A 254 -2.71 -23.01 6.27
CA TYR A 254 -2.21 -23.71 5.09
C TYR A 254 -0.71 -24.00 5.20
N LEU A 255 0.04 -23.18 5.95
CA LEU A 255 1.44 -23.43 6.29
C LEU A 255 1.54 -24.58 7.33
N ASP A 256 0.64 -24.61 8.31
CA ASP A 256 0.59 -25.61 9.39
C ASP A 256 0.23 -27.03 8.89
N ASP A 257 -0.63 -27.14 7.87
CA ASP A 257 -1.04 -28.43 7.28
C ASP A 257 -0.20 -28.89 6.08
N GLY A 258 0.67 -28.02 5.57
CA GLY A 258 1.56 -28.29 4.44
C GLY A 258 0.93 -28.11 3.05
N THR A 259 -0.26 -27.48 2.95
CA THR A 259 -0.83 -27.04 1.67
C THR A 259 0.00 -25.89 1.06
N LEU A 260 0.58 -25.03 1.91
CA LEU A 260 1.66 -24.11 1.57
C LEU A 260 2.97 -24.57 2.20
N VAL A 261 4.07 -24.49 1.46
CA VAL A 261 5.41 -24.87 1.91
C VAL A 261 6.42 -23.78 1.57
N CYS A 262 6.86 -23.03 2.57
CA CYS A 262 8.06 -22.22 2.44
C CYS A 262 9.29 -23.12 2.55
N LYS A 263 9.98 -23.38 1.42
CA LYS A 263 11.13 -24.29 1.40
C LYS A 263 12.34 -23.69 2.12
N SER A 264 12.51 -22.37 2.04
CA SER A 264 13.61 -21.70 2.75
C SER A 264 13.42 -21.71 4.27
N GLY A 265 12.17 -21.87 4.74
CA GLY A 265 11.78 -21.76 6.14
C GLY A 265 11.58 -20.32 6.62
N ASN A 266 11.91 -19.31 5.79
CA ASN A 266 11.79 -17.90 6.12
C ASN A 266 10.30 -17.50 6.19
N THR A 267 9.76 -17.47 7.41
CA THR A 267 8.33 -17.18 7.67
C THR A 267 8.10 -16.12 8.75
N SER A 268 9.09 -15.84 9.60
CA SER A 268 8.98 -14.72 10.56
C SER A 268 9.28 -13.38 9.87
N PHE A 269 8.86 -12.27 10.48
CA PHE A 269 9.19 -10.93 9.96
C PHE A 269 10.71 -10.66 9.96
N ASP A 270 11.45 -11.14 10.96
CA ASP A 270 12.91 -11.04 11.02
C ASP A 270 13.59 -11.79 9.85
N ASP A 271 13.08 -12.97 9.49
CA ASP A 271 13.62 -13.79 8.40
C ASP A 271 13.21 -13.25 7.02
N THR A 272 12.02 -12.65 6.89
CA THR A 272 11.39 -12.28 5.61
C THR A 272 11.54 -10.81 5.23
N GLY A 273 11.74 -9.91 6.21
CA GLY A 273 11.88 -8.46 6.01
C GLY A 273 13.06 -8.05 5.14
N ILE A 274 12.94 -6.86 4.54
CA ILE A 274 13.92 -6.24 3.63
C ILE A 274 14.22 -4.82 4.12
N MET A 275 15.39 -4.67 4.73
CA MET A 275 15.85 -3.42 5.32
C MET A 275 15.77 -2.23 4.33
N ARG A 276 15.12 -1.14 4.76
CA ARG A 276 14.89 0.12 4.03
C ARG A 276 14.24 -0.06 2.67
N TRP A 277 13.32 -1.03 2.55
CA TRP A 277 12.57 -1.30 1.32
C TRP A 277 13.48 -1.52 0.08
N SER A 278 14.71 -1.99 0.31
CA SER A 278 15.77 -2.07 -0.70
C SER A 278 15.54 -3.18 -1.73
N GLU A 279 15.13 -2.80 -2.95
CA GLU A 279 14.95 -3.69 -4.11
C GLU A 279 16.21 -4.52 -4.41
N THR A 280 17.40 -3.91 -4.32
CA THR A 280 18.67 -4.63 -4.50
C THR A 280 18.86 -5.73 -3.44
N SER A 281 18.38 -5.49 -2.22
CA SER A 281 18.43 -6.47 -1.13
C SER A 281 17.36 -7.55 -1.29
N ALA A 282 16.17 -7.21 -1.76
CA ALA A 282 15.14 -8.16 -2.15
C ALA A 282 15.62 -9.08 -3.28
N LYS A 283 16.20 -8.52 -4.35
CA LYS A 283 16.81 -9.28 -5.45
C LYS A 283 17.88 -10.25 -4.94
N THR A 284 18.83 -9.74 -4.13
CA THR A 284 19.91 -10.57 -3.56
C THR A 284 19.38 -11.72 -2.68
N LYS A 285 18.31 -11.48 -1.93
CA LYS A 285 17.69 -12.48 -1.05
C LYS A 285 16.95 -13.56 -1.85
N LEU A 286 16.15 -13.16 -2.84
CA LEU A 286 15.39 -14.08 -3.68
C LEU A 286 16.29 -14.91 -4.61
N ASP A 287 17.35 -14.33 -5.17
CA ASP A 287 18.38 -15.03 -5.95
C ASP A 287 19.05 -16.14 -5.11
N SER A 288 19.36 -15.85 -3.84
CA SER A 288 19.88 -16.85 -2.89
C SER A 288 18.85 -17.94 -2.57
N ILE A 289 17.57 -17.59 -2.36
CA ILE A 289 16.50 -18.55 -2.07
C ILE A 289 16.26 -19.48 -3.27
N ILE A 290 16.17 -18.94 -4.49
CA ILE A 290 15.99 -19.72 -5.71
C ILE A 290 17.20 -20.65 -5.93
N SER A 291 18.42 -20.12 -5.78
CA SER A 291 19.67 -20.89 -5.95
C SER A 291 19.84 -22.03 -4.94
N GLU A 292 19.36 -21.88 -3.70
CA GLU A 292 19.51 -22.89 -2.65
C GLU A 292 18.35 -23.89 -2.58
N PHE A 293 17.11 -23.44 -2.79
CA PHE A 293 15.90 -24.24 -2.52
C PHE A 293 15.09 -24.63 -3.77
N TYR A 294 15.34 -23.98 -4.92
CA TYR A 294 14.56 -24.17 -6.16
C TYR A 294 15.44 -24.48 -7.38
N ALA A 295 16.67 -24.98 -7.19
CA ALA A 295 17.60 -25.27 -8.28
C ALA A 295 17.12 -26.35 -9.29
N GLU A 296 16.10 -27.16 -8.95
CA GLU A 296 15.47 -28.12 -9.87
C GLU A 296 14.15 -27.58 -10.47
N GLU A 297 13.36 -26.82 -9.71
CA GLU A 297 12.06 -26.27 -10.13
C GLU A 297 12.12 -24.84 -10.71
N LYS A 298 13.29 -24.19 -10.64
CA LYS A 298 13.60 -22.79 -11.01
C LYS A 298 12.91 -21.70 -10.20
N ALA A 299 11.69 -21.93 -9.70
CA ALA A 299 10.90 -20.95 -8.96
C ALA A 299 10.00 -21.64 -7.91
N PRO A 300 9.52 -20.90 -6.88
CA PRO A 300 8.35 -21.30 -6.12
C PRO A 300 7.06 -21.17 -6.95
N ASP A 301 5.94 -21.67 -6.45
CA ASP A 301 4.62 -21.43 -7.06
C ASP A 301 4.09 -20.00 -6.76
N ILE A 302 4.50 -19.42 -5.63
CA ILE A 302 4.04 -18.12 -5.12
C ILE A 302 5.23 -17.29 -4.59
N ILE A 303 5.28 -16.01 -4.95
CA ILE A 303 6.17 -15.01 -4.35
C ILE A 303 5.30 -13.91 -3.76
N CYS A 304 5.14 -13.94 -2.43
CA CYS A 304 4.35 -12.95 -1.71
C CYS A 304 5.25 -11.77 -1.33
N THR A 305 4.98 -10.59 -1.89
CA THR A 305 5.74 -9.36 -1.61
C THR A 305 4.92 -8.33 -0.84
N ALA A 306 5.63 -7.46 -0.10
CA ALA A 306 5.07 -6.35 0.65
C ALA A 306 5.26 -4.98 -0.03
N TYR A 307 5.85 -4.93 -1.24
CA TYR A 307 6.09 -3.70 -2.01
C TYR A 307 6.31 -4.05 -3.49
N ASP A 308 5.72 -3.28 -4.39
CA ASP A 308 5.80 -3.48 -5.84
C ASP A 308 7.24 -3.57 -6.38
N GLY A 309 8.19 -2.79 -5.85
CA GLY A 309 9.61 -2.91 -6.24
C GLY A 309 10.26 -4.26 -5.90
N PHE A 310 9.74 -5.00 -4.92
CA PHE A 310 10.15 -6.38 -4.67
C PHE A 310 9.56 -7.36 -5.70
N ALA A 311 8.39 -7.05 -6.25
CA ALA A 311 7.82 -7.80 -7.37
C ALA A 311 8.69 -7.64 -8.62
N TYR A 312 9.10 -6.41 -8.99
CA TYR A 312 10.01 -6.20 -10.13
C TYR A 312 11.34 -6.95 -9.95
N ALA A 313 11.91 -6.93 -8.74
CA ALA A 313 13.12 -7.69 -8.42
C ALA A 313 12.94 -9.21 -8.62
N ALA A 314 11.73 -9.74 -8.36
CA ALA A 314 11.39 -11.13 -8.64
C ALA A 314 11.25 -11.38 -10.15
N GLU A 315 10.52 -10.53 -10.87
CA GLU A 315 10.36 -10.66 -12.33
C GLU A 315 11.71 -10.69 -13.06
N GLU A 316 12.65 -9.82 -12.64
CA GLU A 316 13.97 -9.73 -13.25
C GLU A 316 14.76 -11.04 -13.07
N ILE A 317 14.78 -11.63 -11.86
CA ILE A 317 15.45 -12.91 -11.59
C ILE A 317 14.83 -14.06 -12.40
N LEU A 318 13.49 -14.12 -12.44
CA LEU A 318 12.78 -15.18 -13.16
C LEU A 318 13.01 -15.08 -14.67
N SER A 319 13.04 -13.85 -15.20
CA SER A 319 13.35 -13.55 -16.61
C SER A 319 14.81 -13.87 -16.96
N ASP A 320 15.77 -13.48 -16.11
CA ASP A 320 17.20 -13.83 -16.24
C ASP A 320 17.42 -15.36 -16.16
N SER A 321 16.58 -16.06 -15.39
CA SER A 321 16.54 -17.53 -15.29
C SER A 321 15.86 -18.21 -16.49
N GLY A 322 15.30 -17.42 -17.43
CA GLY A 322 14.68 -17.91 -18.67
C GLY A 322 13.25 -18.41 -18.53
N LEU A 323 12.50 -17.96 -17.52
CA LEU A 323 11.06 -18.17 -17.41
C LEU A 323 10.33 -17.07 -18.18
N GLU A 324 9.27 -17.43 -18.89
CA GLU A 324 8.44 -16.46 -19.63
C GLU A 324 7.18 -16.11 -18.80
N PRO A 325 6.83 -14.82 -18.62
CA PRO A 325 5.61 -14.42 -17.93
C PRO A 325 4.34 -15.06 -18.50
N GLY A 326 3.48 -15.56 -17.61
CA GLY A 326 2.26 -16.27 -17.99
C GLY A 326 2.46 -17.69 -18.54
N SER A 327 3.67 -18.26 -18.43
CA SER A 327 3.90 -19.70 -18.65
C SER A 327 3.52 -20.53 -17.41
N ASP A 328 3.34 -21.85 -17.58
CA ASP A 328 3.02 -22.78 -16.49
C ASP A 328 4.12 -22.87 -15.40
N GLU A 329 5.31 -22.31 -15.65
CA GLU A 329 6.44 -22.23 -14.69
C GLU A 329 6.54 -20.85 -14.01
N TRP A 330 5.70 -19.87 -14.36
CA TRP A 330 5.76 -18.52 -13.80
C TRP A 330 4.97 -18.42 -12.48
N PRO A 331 5.56 -17.93 -11.38
CA PRO A 331 4.90 -17.85 -10.08
C PRO A 331 3.76 -16.83 -10.02
N MET A 332 2.88 -17.03 -9.03
CA MET A 332 2.01 -15.97 -8.54
C MET A 332 2.84 -14.92 -7.79
N ILE A 333 3.11 -13.78 -8.44
CA ILE A 333 3.76 -12.63 -7.79
C ILE A 333 2.69 -11.66 -7.30
N THR A 334 2.71 -11.33 -6.00
CA THR A 334 1.85 -10.28 -5.41
C THR A 334 2.61 -8.96 -5.30
N GLY A 335 1.87 -7.85 -5.27
CA GLY A 335 2.38 -6.49 -5.04
C GLY A 335 1.66 -5.75 -3.91
N TYR A 336 2.14 -4.54 -3.62
CA TYR A 336 1.58 -3.58 -2.66
C TYR A 336 2.13 -2.19 -3.00
N GLY A 337 1.23 -1.20 -3.15
CA GLY A 337 1.54 0.17 -3.58
C GLY A 337 0.65 0.64 -4.73
N SER A 338 0.45 -0.22 -5.74
CA SER A 338 -0.16 0.11 -7.03
C SER A 338 0.61 1.11 -7.88
N GLU A 339 1.94 1.02 -7.85
CA GLU A 339 2.80 1.82 -8.72
C GLU A 339 2.50 1.59 -10.21
N ALA A 340 2.66 2.64 -11.02
CA ALA A 340 2.38 2.58 -12.46
C ALA A 340 3.07 1.42 -13.21
N GLN A 341 4.26 0.98 -12.76
CA GLN A 341 4.95 -0.17 -13.34
C GLN A 341 4.30 -1.50 -12.94
N ALA A 342 3.94 -1.71 -11.68
CA ALA A 342 3.15 -2.87 -11.25
C ALA A 342 1.80 -2.95 -11.96
N VAL A 343 1.15 -1.81 -12.21
CA VAL A 343 -0.11 -1.75 -12.96
C VAL A 343 0.09 -2.21 -14.42
N LYS A 344 1.16 -1.80 -15.08
CA LYS A 344 1.55 -2.33 -16.41
C LYS A 344 1.82 -3.82 -16.39
N ASP A 345 2.49 -4.30 -15.35
CA ASP A 345 2.92 -5.69 -15.24
C ASP A 345 1.77 -6.64 -14.88
N ILE A 346 0.76 -6.15 -14.16
CA ILE A 346 -0.57 -6.75 -14.04
C ILE A 346 -1.29 -6.79 -15.39
N ALA A 347 -1.32 -5.66 -16.11
CA ALA A 347 -1.94 -5.58 -17.45
C ALA A 347 -1.24 -6.51 -18.46
N ALA A 348 0.08 -6.69 -18.36
CA ALA A 348 0.85 -7.69 -19.11
C ALA A 348 0.59 -9.14 -18.64
N GLY A 349 0.33 -9.35 -17.34
CA GLY A 349 0.10 -10.67 -16.73
C GLY A 349 1.34 -11.31 -16.14
N LYS A 350 2.32 -10.49 -15.74
CA LYS A 350 3.51 -10.91 -14.98
C LYS A 350 3.24 -10.91 -13.47
N MET A 351 2.60 -9.86 -12.97
CA MET A 351 2.08 -9.75 -11.60
C MET A 351 0.62 -10.21 -11.53
N SER A 352 0.23 -10.80 -10.40
CA SER A 352 -1.12 -11.38 -10.22
C SER A 352 -2.14 -10.42 -9.61
N PHE A 353 -1.67 -9.51 -8.74
CA PHE A 353 -2.41 -8.35 -8.21
C PHE A 353 -1.45 -7.46 -7.40
N THR A 354 -1.88 -6.25 -7.07
CA THR A 354 -1.27 -5.33 -6.09
C THR A 354 -2.36 -4.70 -5.23
N MET A 355 -1.99 -3.92 -4.21
CA MET A 355 -2.94 -3.24 -3.31
C MET A 355 -2.85 -1.73 -3.49
N PHE A 356 -3.98 -1.08 -3.77
CA PHE A 356 -4.11 0.38 -3.93
C PHE A 356 -4.62 1.00 -2.64
N MET A 357 -3.83 1.93 -2.12
CA MET A 357 -4.16 2.77 -0.96
C MET A 357 -4.43 4.17 -1.49
N ASP A 358 -5.66 4.65 -1.39
CA ASP A 358 -6.01 5.95 -1.95
C ASP A 358 -5.56 7.07 -0.99
N ARG A 359 -4.43 7.71 -1.31
CA ARG A 359 -3.91 8.89 -0.58
C ARG A 359 -4.95 10.01 -0.49
N LYS A 360 -5.85 10.12 -1.47
CA LYS A 360 -6.97 11.09 -1.47
C LYS A 360 -8.09 10.71 -0.49
N GLU A 361 -8.25 9.44 -0.11
CA GLU A 361 -9.13 9.02 0.99
C GLU A 361 -8.47 9.34 2.33
N LEU A 362 -7.18 9.04 2.48
CA LEU A 362 -6.40 9.33 3.69
C LEU A 362 -6.43 10.82 4.02
N ALA A 363 -6.09 11.69 3.06
CA ALA A 363 -6.04 13.14 3.23
C ALA A 363 -7.39 13.73 3.65
N LYS A 364 -8.48 13.29 3.00
CA LYS A 364 -9.85 13.67 3.38
C LYS A 364 -10.20 13.18 4.79
N GLY A 365 -9.79 11.97 5.16
CA GLY A 365 -9.95 11.45 6.53
C GLY A 365 -9.23 12.31 7.57
N GLY A 366 -8.00 12.73 7.29
CA GLY A 366 -7.21 13.63 8.14
C GLY A 366 -7.87 14.98 8.37
N ALA A 367 -8.25 15.66 7.27
CA ALA A 367 -8.93 16.94 7.31
C ALA A 367 -10.32 16.84 7.98
N GLN A 368 -11.16 15.87 7.59
CA GLN A 368 -12.50 15.71 8.16
C GLN A 368 -12.46 15.41 9.66
N MET A 369 -11.51 14.58 10.12
CA MET A 369 -11.33 14.31 11.55
C MET A 369 -10.99 15.57 12.37
N ALA A 370 -10.22 16.51 11.80
CA ALA A 370 -9.97 17.79 12.44
C ALA A 370 -11.24 18.67 12.46
N ILE A 371 -11.97 18.74 11.34
CA ILE A 371 -13.22 19.52 11.21
C ILE A 371 -14.30 19.00 12.16
N ASP A 372 -14.53 17.69 12.22
CA ASP A 372 -15.49 17.03 13.14
C ASP A 372 -15.22 17.41 14.60
N TYR A 373 -13.94 17.40 15.02
CA TYR A 373 -13.56 17.77 16.37
C TYR A 373 -13.79 19.26 16.67
N LEU A 374 -13.53 20.15 15.70
CA LEU A 374 -13.69 21.60 15.88
C LEU A 374 -15.15 22.07 15.84
N THR A 375 -15.98 21.41 15.03
CA THR A 375 -17.43 21.65 14.97
C THR A 375 -18.19 21.01 16.14
N GLY A 376 -17.58 20.03 16.80
CA GLY A 376 -18.20 19.23 17.87
C GLY A 376 -19.11 18.11 17.33
N GLU A 377 -18.92 17.71 16.08
CA GLU A 377 -19.58 16.56 15.48
C GLU A 377 -18.91 15.23 15.91
N LYS A 378 -19.54 14.11 15.55
CA LYS A 378 -19.11 12.78 16.00
C LYS A 378 -18.02 12.24 15.08
N VAL A 379 -16.77 12.61 15.38
CA VAL A 379 -15.53 12.07 14.78
C VAL A 379 -15.68 10.58 14.49
N ASP A 380 -15.42 10.17 13.25
CA ASP A 380 -15.42 8.75 12.91
C ASP A 380 -14.13 8.06 13.37
N VAL A 381 -14.31 6.96 14.11
CA VAL A 381 -13.23 6.17 14.71
C VAL A 381 -13.60 4.71 14.52
N LYS A 382 -12.68 3.97 13.88
CA LYS A 382 -12.89 2.58 13.46
C LYS A 382 -12.12 1.61 14.36
N ASP A 383 -11.00 2.04 14.94
CA ASP A 383 -10.20 1.27 15.92
C ASP A 383 -10.02 2.03 17.25
N TYR A 384 -10.12 1.28 18.35
CA TYR A 384 -9.95 1.72 19.73
C TYR A 384 -9.04 0.73 20.52
N SER A 385 -8.18 -0.02 19.82
CA SER A 385 -7.50 -1.20 20.36
C SER A 385 -6.07 -1.44 19.85
N GLN A 386 -5.79 -1.25 18.56
CA GLN A 386 -4.49 -1.63 17.98
C GLN A 386 -3.40 -0.57 18.16
N TYR A 387 -3.77 0.72 18.20
CA TYR A 387 -2.83 1.84 18.11
C TYR A 387 -2.44 2.39 19.49
N ASP A 388 -1.71 1.58 20.28
CA ASP A 388 -1.03 2.02 21.50
C ASP A 388 0.25 2.81 21.14
N ASN A 389 0.28 4.08 21.51
CA ASN A 389 1.40 4.98 21.24
C ASN A 389 2.52 4.94 22.31
N GLY A 390 2.39 4.11 23.35
CA GLY A 390 3.30 4.01 24.49
C GLY A 390 2.83 4.75 25.74
N VAL A 391 1.80 5.60 25.61
CA VAL A 391 1.15 6.30 26.74
C VAL A 391 -0.35 6.00 26.79
N LYS A 392 -1.00 5.81 25.64
CA LYS A 392 -2.40 5.40 25.53
C LYS A 392 -2.69 4.72 24.19
N ILE A 393 -3.79 3.98 24.16
CA ILE A 393 -4.45 3.62 22.90
C ILE A 393 -5.11 4.89 22.35
N VAL A 394 -4.86 5.19 21.07
CA VAL A 394 -5.41 6.34 20.36
C VAL A 394 -6.65 5.90 19.58
N GLY A 395 -7.69 6.75 19.53
CA GLY A 395 -8.83 6.51 18.64
C GLY A 395 -8.42 6.77 17.20
N THR A 396 -8.55 5.76 16.33
CA THR A 396 -8.02 5.80 14.97
C THR A 396 -9.10 5.64 13.91
N PHE A 397 -9.09 6.51 12.90
CA PHE A 397 -9.76 6.27 11.62
C PHE A 397 -8.80 5.52 10.70
N THR A 398 -9.25 4.41 10.14
CA THR A 398 -8.46 3.62 9.19
C THR A 398 -9.04 3.68 7.78
N CYS A 399 -8.20 3.97 6.79
CA CYS A 399 -8.48 3.71 5.38
C CYS A 399 -8.26 2.21 5.07
N GLY A 400 -8.92 1.72 4.03
CA GLY A 400 -8.69 0.38 3.48
C GLY A 400 -7.65 0.38 2.36
N ALA A 401 -7.56 -0.74 1.64
CA ALA A 401 -6.96 -0.78 0.31
C ALA A 401 -7.87 -1.54 -0.66
N GLN A 402 -7.85 -1.15 -1.93
CA GLN A 402 -8.51 -1.90 -3.00
C GLN A 402 -7.49 -2.83 -3.68
N MET A 403 -7.80 -4.13 -3.79
CA MET A 403 -6.99 -5.03 -4.59
C MET A 403 -7.13 -4.69 -6.09
N ILE A 404 -6.00 -4.49 -6.76
CA ILE A 404 -5.90 -4.17 -8.18
C ILE A 404 -5.37 -5.38 -8.94
N ASP A 405 -6.08 -5.82 -9.96
CA ASP A 405 -5.65 -6.86 -10.88
C ASP A 405 -6.09 -6.60 -12.34
N LYS A 406 -5.83 -7.58 -13.21
CA LYS A 406 -6.04 -7.50 -14.66
C LYS A 406 -7.50 -7.22 -15.06
N ASP A 407 -8.47 -7.51 -14.20
CA ASP A 407 -9.90 -7.30 -14.47
C ASP A 407 -10.41 -5.92 -14.01
N ASN A 408 -9.67 -5.18 -13.16
CA ASN A 408 -10.15 -3.92 -12.57
C ASN A 408 -9.17 -2.72 -12.60
N TYR A 409 -7.93 -2.88 -13.08
CA TYR A 409 -6.89 -1.82 -13.01
C TYR A 409 -7.25 -0.48 -13.66
N GLN A 410 -8.23 -0.46 -14.58
CA GLN A 410 -8.81 0.76 -15.16
C GLN A 410 -9.34 1.74 -14.10
N ILE A 411 -9.69 1.27 -12.90
CA ILE A 411 -10.15 2.13 -11.79
C ILE A 411 -9.11 3.21 -11.42
N LEU A 412 -7.81 2.93 -11.61
CA LEU A 412 -6.73 3.88 -11.37
C LEU A 412 -6.65 5.01 -12.42
N VAL A 413 -7.37 4.88 -13.54
CA VAL A 413 -7.62 5.97 -14.50
C VAL A 413 -8.93 6.68 -14.17
N ASP A 414 -9.97 5.91 -13.84
CA ASP A 414 -11.31 6.44 -13.58
C ASP A 414 -11.36 7.32 -12.30
N ASN A 415 -10.47 7.10 -11.33
CA ASN A 415 -10.27 7.94 -10.13
C ASN A 415 -9.19 9.06 -10.32
N GLY A 416 -8.52 9.10 -11.47
CA GLY A 416 -7.42 10.01 -11.75
C GLY A 416 -6.20 9.83 -10.84
N THR A 417 -5.80 8.60 -10.55
CA THR A 417 -4.45 8.30 -10.02
C THR A 417 -3.41 8.32 -11.16
N TYR A 418 -3.77 7.81 -12.34
CA TYR A 418 -2.92 7.79 -13.54
C TYR A 418 -3.73 8.14 -14.82
N THR A 419 -3.03 8.54 -15.88
CA THR A 419 -3.60 8.57 -17.25
C THR A 419 -3.47 7.21 -17.95
N GLU A 420 -4.28 6.98 -18.99
CA GLU A 420 -4.19 5.74 -19.80
C GLU A 420 -2.78 5.51 -20.37
N ASP A 421 -2.07 6.57 -20.78
CA ASP A 421 -0.72 6.49 -21.34
C ASP A 421 0.36 6.13 -20.29
N GLU A 422 0.16 6.48 -19.01
CA GLU A 422 1.13 6.20 -17.94
C GLU A 422 1.15 4.74 -17.51
N ILE A 423 -0.01 4.08 -17.51
CA ILE A 423 -0.17 2.65 -17.18
C ILE A 423 -0.40 1.75 -18.39
N ALA A 424 -0.31 2.29 -19.61
CA ALA A 424 -0.36 1.49 -20.82
C ALA A 424 0.78 0.44 -20.79
N PRO A 425 0.48 -0.86 -20.99
CA PRO A 425 1.52 -1.89 -21.00
C PRO A 425 2.48 -1.64 -22.17
N ASP A 426 3.78 -1.74 -21.90
CA ASP A 426 4.80 -1.39 -22.88
C ASP A 426 4.64 -2.21 -24.18
N SER A 427 4.81 -1.52 -25.31
CA SER A 427 4.61 -2.11 -26.63
C SER A 427 5.60 -3.26 -26.88
N THR A 428 5.13 -4.50 -26.73
CA THR A 428 5.93 -5.71 -26.99
C THR A 428 6.65 -5.59 -28.34
N PRO A 429 7.99 -5.69 -28.38
CA PRO A 429 8.74 -5.43 -29.61
C PRO A 429 8.35 -6.46 -30.67
N THR A 430 7.70 -5.98 -31.74
CA THR A 430 7.33 -6.84 -32.87
C THR A 430 8.62 -7.46 -33.44
N PRO A 431 8.76 -8.80 -33.49
CA PRO A 431 10.02 -9.43 -33.85
C PRO A 431 10.43 -9.01 -35.26
N GLU A 432 11.61 -8.38 -35.38
CA GLU A 432 12.07 -7.82 -36.64
C GLU A 432 12.20 -8.93 -37.70
N ALA A 433 11.40 -8.80 -38.76
CA ALA A 433 11.19 -9.90 -39.71
C ALA A 433 12.50 -10.27 -40.42
N THR A 434 13.07 -11.41 -40.03
CA THR A 434 14.39 -11.86 -40.50
C THR A 434 14.44 -11.90 -42.04
N PRO A 435 15.36 -11.16 -42.69
CA PRO A 435 15.27 -10.91 -44.13
C PRO A 435 15.51 -12.20 -44.93
N VAL A 436 14.42 -12.72 -45.51
CA VAL A 436 14.42 -13.97 -46.29
C VAL A 436 15.42 -13.86 -47.46
N PRO A 437 16.41 -14.77 -47.57
CA PRO A 437 17.48 -14.67 -48.56
C PRO A 437 16.93 -14.75 -50.00
N LYS A 438 17.13 -13.66 -50.75
CA LYS A 438 16.50 -13.42 -52.05
C LYS A 438 17.16 -14.25 -53.17
N VAL A 439 16.63 -15.45 -53.41
CA VAL A 439 17.07 -16.35 -54.50
C VAL A 439 16.99 -15.62 -55.85
N THR A 440 18.16 -15.32 -56.41
CA THR A 440 18.29 -14.52 -57.63
C THR A 440 18.49 -15.42 -58.84
N LEU A 441 17.41 -15.69 -59.58
CA LEU A 441 17.47 -16.41 -60.85
C LEU A 441 18.15 -15.54 -61.92
N LYS A 442 19.31 -16.00 -62.43
CA LYS A 442 19.95 -15.39 -63.61
C LYS A 442 19.30 -15.91 -64.90
N THR A 443 18.64 -15.03 -65.64
CA THR A 443 18.36 -15.22 -67.07
C THR A 443 19.63 -15.03 -67.90
N ALA A 444 19.69 -15.69 -69.07
CA ALA A 444 20.83 -15.63 -69.99
C ALA A 444 20.58 -14.66 -71.16
N SER A 445 21.66 -14.09 -71.69
CA SER A 445 21.72 -13.36 -72.98
C SER A 445 23.16 -13.42 -73.54
N GLU A 446 23.29 -13.46 -74.87
CA GLU A 446 24.54 -13.76 -75.60
C GLU A 446 25.26 -12.50 -76.16
N GLU A 447 26.40 -12.74 -76.84
CA GLU A 447 27.33 -11.81 -77.55
C GLU A 447 28.07 -10.77 -76.68
N ASP A 448 29.32 -10.36 -76.94
CA ASP A 448 30.57 -11.02 -77.42
C ASP A 448 31.73 -10.12 -76.86
N SER A 449 33.05 -10.22 -77.08
CA SER A 449 33.95 -10.90 -78.02
C SER A 449 35.39 -10.85 -77.47
N LYS A 450 36.27 -11.82 -77.82
CA LYS A 450 37.76 -11.72 -77.88
C LYS A 450 38.57 -11.46 -76.58
N GLU A 451 39.83 -11.90 -76.38
CA GLU A 451 40.73 -12.88 -77.04
C GLU A 451 41.95 -13.16 -76.10
N VAL A 452 42.78 -14.17 -76.40
CA VAL A 452 44.16 -14.44 -75.89
C VAL A 452 44.36 -15.11 -74.50
N THR A 453 44.79 -16.39 -74.56
CA THR A 453 45.53 -17.19 -73.56
C THR A 453 47.07 -17.06 -73.76
N PRO A 454 48.00 -17.41 -72.80
CA PRO A 454 48.06 -18.71 -72.10
C PRO A 454 48.68 -18.82 -70.67
N THR A 455 48.69 -20.08 -70.20
CA THR A 455 49.38 -20.79 -69.08
C THR A 455 50.86 -20.45 -68.83
N PRO A 456 51.55 -20.90 -67.73
CA PRO A 456 51.27 -22.02 -66.79
C PRO A 456 51.39 -21.63 -65.27
N GLU A 457 51.65 -22.44 -64.22
CA GLU A 457 52.01 -23.88 -63.98
C GLU A 457 51.50 -24.36 -62.57
N THR A 458 52.25 -25.19 -61.81
CA THR A 458 51.89 -25.87 -60.52
C THR A 458 53.09 -26.07 -59.57
N GLU A 459 52.86 -26.29 -58.25
CA GLU A 459 53.64 -27.13 -57.28
C GLU A 459 53.13 -26.86 -55.82
N ASP A 460 53.24 -27.72 -54.79
CA ASP A 460 53.02 -29.20 -54.66
C ASP A 460 52.65 -29.52 -53.16
N LYS A 461 52.58 -30.81 -52.79
CA LYS A 461 52.09 -31.41 -51.52
C LYS A 461 53.16 -31.34 -50.39
N SER A 462 53.03 -31.89 -49.17
CA SER A 462 52.26 -33.06 -48.67
C SER A 462 52.14 -33.13 -47.12
N GLU A 463 51.10 -33.85 -46.65
CA GLU A 463 51.09 -34.98 -45.66
C GLU A 463 52.08 -35.00 -44.47
N GLY A 464 51.73 -35.51 -43.27
CA GLY A 464 50.49 -36.14 -42.80
C GLY A 464 50.61 -36.75 -41.37
N GLU A 465 49.49 -37.31 -40.87
CA GLU A 465 49.19 -38.28 -39.77
C GLU A 465 50.31 -38.76 -38.78
N THR A 466 50.04 -39.19 -37.52
CA THR A 466 48.95 -40.08 -37.02
C THR A 466 48.79 -39.99 -35.48
N ARG A 467 47.80 -40.70 -34.89
CA ARG A 467 47.57 -40.90 -33.43
C ARG A 467 48.22 -42.19 -32.90
N GLU A 468 48.43 -42.30 -31.56
CA GLU A 468 47.76 -43.28 -30.66
C GLU A 468 48.39 -43.44 -29.25
N ASN A 469 47.54 -43.37 -28.21
CA ASN A 469 47.37 -44.25 -27.03
C ASN A 469 48.50 -44.70 -26.04
N LEU A 470 48.25 -44.32 -24.77
CA LEU A 470 48.10 -45.18 -23.56
C LEU A 470 49.29 -45.64 -22.67
N ILE A 471 48.89 -45.83 -21.38
CA ILE A 471 49.47 -46.60 -20.25
C ILE A 471 50.32 -45.86 -19.18
N TYR A 472 49.96 -46.17 -17.93
CA TYR A 472 50.53 -45.86 -16.61
C TYR A 472 52.05 -46.05 -16.44
N ASP A 473 52.63 -45.38 -15.44
CA ASP A 473 53.36 -46.09 -14.36
C ASP A 473 53.24 -45.35 -13.01
N SER A 474 53.82 -45.89 -11.91
CA SER A 474 53.52 -45.50 -10.50
C SER A 474 54.74 -45.41 -9.55
N GLU A 475 54.47 -45.16 -8.25
CA GLU A 475 55.42 -45.10 -7.09
C GLU A 475 56.31 -43.82 -6.99
N ASP A 476 56.83 -43.36 -5.83
CA ASP A 476 56.79 -43.85 -4.44
C ASP A 476 56.81 -42.70 -3.36
N ASN A 477 56.48 -43.06 -2.11
CA ASN A 477 56.74 -42.45 -0.79
C ASN A 477 57.37 -41.04 -0.67
N SER A 478 56.86 -40.23 0.28
CA SER A 478 57.44 -40.21 1.64
C SER A 478 56.54 -39.60 2.73
N LYS A 479 56.82 -39.97 4.00
CA LYS A 479 56.11 -39.53 5.22
C LYS A 479 56.83 -38.37 5.91
N VAL A 480 56.10 -37.54 6.67
CA VAL A 480 56.47 -37.07 8.04
C VAL A 480 55.18 -36.85 8.86
N GLU A 481 55.32 -36.82 10.19
CA GLU A 481 54.31 -36.72 11.27
C GLU A 481 53.33 -35.53 11.13
N LYS A 482 52.07 -35.54 11.60
CA LYS A 482 51.45 -35.94 12.89
C LYS A 482 51.81 -35.06 14.11
N THR A 483 50.92 -34.12 14.44
CA THR A 483 50.43 -33.92 15.82
C THR A 483 49.08 -33.19 15.84
N SER A 484 48.16 -33.65 16.69
CA SER A 484 47.06 -32.85 17.25
C SER A 484 47.63 -31.91 18.34
N ASP A 485 46.95 -30.89 18.89
CA ASP A 485 45.72 -31.05 19.67
C ASP A 485 45.06 -29.71 20.09
N GLN A 486 43.73 -29.81 20.31
CA GLN A 486 42.89 -29.06 21.27
C GLN A 486 42.66 -27.54 21.20
N LYS A 487 41.37 -27.21 21.42
CA LYS A 487 40.76 -25.93 21.85
C LYS A 487 40.81 -24.81 20.80
N LYS A 488 39.69 -24.13 20.56
CA LYS A 488 38.66 -23.75 21.55
C LYS A 488 37.26 -24.29 21.23
#